data_AF-A0A8I1RTR8-F1
#
_entry.id   AF-A0A8I1RTR8-F1
#
_cell.length_a   1.000
_cell.length_b   1.000
_cell.length_c   1.000
_cell.angle_alpha   90.00
_cell.angle_beta   90.00
_cell.angle_gamma   90.00
#
_symmetry.space_group_name_H-M   'P 1'
#
loop_
_entity.id
_entity.type
_entity.pdbx_description
1 polymer ?
#
loop_
_entity_poly.entity_id
_entity_poly.type
_entity_poly.pdbx_seq_one_letter_code
_entity_poly.pdbx_strand_id
1 'polypeptide(L)'
;MNVTIYHNPDCGTSRNTLAMIRQSGEKPTVIEYLKTPPSRERLDQLIKAMGISPRDLLRVKGTPYAELGLADPKWTDDQLLDVMLAHPILINRPIVETPKGTRLCRPSEAVLDLLDNPVTSFVKEDGEIVTTKSVPHAG
;
A
#
# COMPACT_ATOMS: atom_id res chain seq x y z
N MET A 1 13.80 -11.51 -0.86
CA MET A 1 13.86 -10.50 0.22
C MET A 1 12.71 -10.68 1.22
N ASN A 2 12.70 -10.00 2.37
CA ASN A 2 11.50 -9.97 3.22
C ASN A 2 10.51 -8.94 2.64
N VAL A 3 9.31 -9.38 2.24
CA VAL A 3 8.26 -8.50 1.71
C VAL A 3 7.05 -8.60 2.61
N THR A 4 6.54 -7.49 3.12
CA THR A 4 5.27 -7.46 3.86
C THR A 4 4.25 -6.64 3.09
N ILE A 5 3.04 -7.16 2.92
CA ILE A 5 1.94 -6.46 2.28
C ILE A 5 0.73 -6.38 3.21
N TYR A 6 0.26 -5.16 3.44
CA TYR A 6 -1.02 -4.88 4.09
C TYR A 6 -2.12 -4.95 3.04
N HIS A 7 -2.77 -6.10 2.98
CA HIS A 7 -3.61 -6.56 1.89
C HIS A 7 -5.10 -6.47 2.23
N ASN A 8 -5.92 -6.17 1.23
CA ASN A 8 -7.36 -6.40 1.26
C ASN A 8 -7.77 -7.24 0.04
N PRO A 9 -8.30 -8.46 0.22
CA PRO A 9 -8.66 -9.36 -0.87
C PRO A 9 -9.78 -8.82 -1.76
N ASP A 10 -10.64 -7.94 -1.26
CA ASP A 10 -11.76 -7.36 -2.02
C ASP A 10 -11.33 -6.16 -2.88
N CYS A 11 -10.03 -5.84 -2.93
CA CYS A 11 -9.51 -4.70 -3.68
C CYS A 11 -8.64 -5.14 -4.86
N GLY A 12 -9.08 -4.86 -6.10
CA GLY A 12 -8.32 -5.21 -7.31
C GLY A 12 -6.89 -4.67 -7.32
N THR A 13 -6.66 -3.41 -6.92
CA THR A 13 -5.28 -2.86 -6.80
C THR A 13 -4.43 -3.68 -5.83
N SER A 14 -5.02 -4.14 -4.72
CA SER A 14 -4.34 -4.97 -3.71
C SER A 14 -4.04 -6.38 -4.22
N ARG A 15 -4.96 -6.99 -4.97
CA ARG A 15 -4.76 -8.30 -5.61
C ARG A 15 -3.69 -8.26 -6.70
N ASN A 16 -3.73 -7.27 -7.58
CA ASN A 16 -2.71 -7.06 -8.62
C ASN A 16 -1.32 -6.85 -8.00
N THR A 17 -1.23 -6.05 -6.93
CA THR A 17 0.05 -5.84 -6.21
C THR A 17 0.58 -7.14 -5.62
N LEU A 18 -0.25 -7.92 -4.92
CA LEU A 18 0.14 -9.22 -4.37
C LEU A 18 0.58 -10.20 -5.46
N ALA A 19 -0.11 -10.22 -6.60
CA ALA A 19 0.22 -11.07 -7.73
C ALA A 19 1.58 -10.71 -8.35
N MET A 20 1.88 -9.42 -8.55
CA MET A 20 3.19 -8.96 -9.02
C MET A 20 4.33 -9.37 -8.08
N ILE A 21 4.15 -9.25 -6.76
CA ILE A 21 5.13 -9.70 -5.78
C ILE A 21 5.35 -11.22 -5.87
N ARG A 22 4.29 -12.00 -6.01
CA ARG A 22 4.44 -13.47 -6.12
C ARG A 22 5.11 -13.87 -7.43
N GLN A 23 4.79 -13.20 -8.54
CA GLN A 23 5.35 -13.48 -9.85
C GLN A 23 6.82 -13.04 -9.97
N SER A 24 7.28 -12.09 -9.15
CA SER A 24 8.72 -11.79 -9.00
C SER A 24 9.50 -12.87 -8.26
N GLY A 25 8.86 -13.99 -7.89
CA GLY A 25 9.47 -15.09 -7.14
C GLY A 25 9.56 -14.84 -5.63
N GLU A 26 9.05 -13.71 -5.14
CA GLU A 26 9.08 -13.37 -3.72
C GLU A 26 7.93 -14.03 -2.95
N LYS A 27 8.17 -14.30 -1.66
CA LYS A 27 7.18 -14.91 -0.76
C LYS A 27 6.78 -13.88 0.30
N PRO A 28 5.75 -13.05 0.06
CA PRO A 28 5.40 -12.00 0.98
C PRO A 28 4.65 -12.52 2.21
N THR A 29 4.90 -11.89 3.35
CA THR A 29 4.00 -11.92 4.51
C THR A 29 2.77 -11.08 4.18
N VAL A 30 1.60 -11.73 4.18
CA VAL A 30 0.32 -11.08 3.87
C VAL A 30 -0.42 -10.78 5.17
N ILE A 31 -0.68 -9.50 5.42
CA ILE A 31 -1.43 -9.01 6.59
C ILE A 31 -2.77 -8.48 6.10
N GLU A 32 -3.87 -9.16 6.45
CA GLU A 32 -5.23 -8.64 6.23
C GLU A 32 -5.55 -7.53 7.23
N TYR A 33 -5.09 -6.30 6.93
CA TYR A 33 -5.08 -5.19 7.88
C TYR A 33 -6.46 -4.77 8.43
N LEU A 34 -7.56 -5.18 7.76
CA LEU A 34 -8.92 -4.97 8.29
C LEU A 34 -9.26 -5.93 9.43
N LYS A 35 -8.66 -7.13 9.45
CA LYS A 35 -8.82 -8.14 10.50
C LYS A 35 -7.74 -7.98 11.57
N THR A 36 -6.52 -7.69 11.15
CA THR A 36 -5.35 -7.53 12.01
C THR A 36 -4.66 -6.19 11.72
N PRO A 37 -5.28 -5.07 12.14
CA PRO A 37 -4.69 -3.75 11.92
C PRO A 37 -3.34 -3.61 12.64
N PRO A 38 -2.39 -2.83 12.08
CA PRO A 38 -1.16 -2.51 12.77
C PRO A 38 -1.43 -1.74 14.06
N SER A 39 -0.51 -1.82 15.04
CA SER A 39 -0.54 -0.93 16.20
C SER A 39 -0.34 0.53 15.78
N ARG A 40 -0.66 1.48 16.66
CA ARG A 40 -0.44 2.92 16.42
C ARG A 40 1.00 3.22 16.03
N GLU A 41 1.95 2.75 16.84
CA GLU A 41 3.38 2.93 16.61
C GLU A 41 3.81 2.34 15.26
N ARG A 42 3.27 1.18 14.90
CA ARG A 42 3.58 0.55 13.62
C ARG A 42 2.98 1.31 12.45
N LEU A 43 1.77 1.83 12.57
CA LEU A 43 1.14 2.64 11.53
C LEU A 43 1.93 3.95 11.28
N ASP A 44 2.33 4.62 12.36
CA ASP A 44 3.19 5.82 12.29
C ASP A 44 4.54 5.53 11.61
N GLN A 45 5.19 4.41 11.97
CA GLN A 45 6.42 3.97 11.31
C GLN A 45 6.24 3.73 9.80
N LEU A 46 5.13 3.10 9.40
CA LEU A 46 4.84 2.86 7.98
C LEU A 46 4.65 4.18 7.23
N ILE A 47 3.90 5.12 7.80
CA ILE A 47 3.67 6.45 7.20
C ILE A 47 4.98 7.20 7.01
N LYS A 48 5.83 7.24 8.04
CA LYS A 48 7.17 7.84 7.96
C LYS A 48 8.04 7.15 6.90
N ALA A 49 8.03 5.83 6.84
CA ALA A 49 8.79 5.07 5.84
C ALA A 49 8.31 5.28 4.41
N MET A 50 7.02 5.60 4.22
CA MET A 50 6.46 5.98 2.91
C MET A 50 6.77 7.43 2.53
N GLY A 51 7.19 8.27 3.47
CA GLY A 51 7.44 9.69 3.24
C GLY A 51 6.17 10.51 2.93
N ILE A 52 5.01 10.08 3.44
CA ILE A 52 3.71 10.75 3.26
C ILE A 52 3.15 11.23 4.60
N SER A 53 2.12 12.08 4.58
CA SER A 53 1.38 12.44 5.79
C SER A 53 0.30 11.39 6.12
N PRO A 54 -0.18 11.31 7.38
CA PRO A 54 -1.36 10.49 7.71
C PRO A 54 -2.59 10.86 6.88
N ARG A 55 -2.74 12.14 6.51
CA ARG A 55 -3.85 12.60 5.66
C ARG A 55 -3.77 12.01 4.25
N ASP A 56 -2.58 11.84 3.68
CA ASP A 56 -2.38 11.20 2.37
C ASP A 56 -2.69 9.69 2.40
N LEU A 57 -2.59 9.07 3.57
CA LEU A 57 -2.93 7.65 3.76
C LEU A 57 -4.45 7.42 3.87
N LEU A 58 -5.26 8.46 4.09
CA LEU A 58 -6.70 8.29 4.23
C LEU A 58 -7.34 7.83 2.92
N ARG A 59 -8.13 6.78 3.03
CA ARG A 59 -9.01 6.33 1.97
C ARG A 59 -10.31 7.12 2.06
N VAL A 60 -10.65 7.82 0.97
CA VAL A 60 -11.92 8.57 0.87
C VAL A 60 -13.08 7.64 0.47
N LYS A 61 -12.98 6.97 -0.68
CA LYS A 61 -14.10 6.24 -1.29
C LYS A 61 -14.48 4.96 -0.54
N GLY A 62 -15.76 4.82 -0.19
CA GLY A 62 -16.33 3.63 0.46
C GLY A 62 -15.86 3.49 1.91
N THR A 63 -15.79 4.61 2.63
CA THR A 63 -15.36 4.71 4.03
C THR A 63 -16.17 5.82 4.72
N PRO A 64 -16.16 5.88 6.06
CA PRO A 64 -16.82 6.97 6.79
C PRO A 64 -16.07 8.32 6.72
N TYR A 65 -15.13 8.52 5.78
CA TYR A 65 -14.31 9.74 5.67
C TYR A 65 -15.15 11.03 5.62
N ALA A 66 -16.22 11.03 4.83
CA ALA A 66 -17.11 12.19 4.69
C ALA A 66 -18.01 12.36 5.92
N GLU A 67 -18.55 11.25 6.44
CA GLU A 67 -19.45 11.24 7.62
C GLU A 67 -18.72 11.75 8.89
N LEU A 68 -17.44 11.43 9.03
CA LEU A 68 -16.58 11.89 10.11
C LEU A 68 -15.96 13.27 9.86
N GLY A 69 -16.21 13.88 8.69
CA GLY A 69 -15.67 15.21 8.35
C GLY A 69 -14.14 15.26 8.29
N LEU A 70 -13.48 14.19 7.84
CA LEU A 70 -12.00 14.09 7.82
C LEU A 70 -11.33 14.97 6.76
N ALA A 71 -12.11 15.60 5.88
CA ALA A 71 -11.65 16.62 4.96
C ALA A 71 -11.27 17.94 5.66
N ASP A 72 -11.77 18.15 6.88
CA ASP A 72 -11.53 19.38 7.63
C ASP A 72 -10.03 19.48 8.01
N PRO A 73 -9.33 20.59 7.68
CA PRO A 73 -7.92 20.75 8.02
C PRO A 73 -7.66 20.82 9.53
N LYS A 74 -8.70 20.97 10.37
CA LYS A 74 -8.56 20.98 11.84
C LYS A 74 -7.97 19.70 12.41
N TRP A 75 -8.15 18.56 11.71
CA TRP A 75 -7.65 17.27 12.19
C TRP A 75 -6.13 17.26 12.17
N THR A 76 -5.53 16.96 13.32
CA THR A 76 -4.07 16.77 13.42
C THR A 76 -3.67 15.37 12.98
N ASP A 77 -2.40 15.20 12.63
CA ASP A 77 -1.83 13.91 12.23
C ASP A 77 -2.07 12.80 13.28
N ASP A 78 -1.88 13.11 14.57
CA ASP A 78 -2.18 12.18 15.67
C ASP A 78 -3.66 11.80 15.75
N GLN A 79 -4.57 12.75 15.54
CA GLN A 79 -6.00 12.44 15.53
C GLN A 79 -6.37 11.58 14.33
N LEU A 80 -5.78 11.83 13.16
CA LEU A 80 -6.01 11.02 11.97
C LEU A 80 -5.51 9.58 12.16
N LEU A 81 -4.37 9.38 12.84
CA LEU A 81 -3.89 8.06 13.23
C LEU A 81 -4.89 7.34 14.14
N ASP A 82 -5.40 8.03 15.16
CA ASP A 82 -6.40 7.46 16.08
C ASP A 82 -7.69 7.05 15.37
N VAL A 83 -8.18 7.90 14.47
CA VAL A 83 -9.37 7.59 13.66
C VAL A 83 -9.10 6.40 12.72
N MET A 84 -7.91 6.30 12.13
CA MET A 84 -7.53 5.15 11.30
C MET A 84 -7.47 3.84 12.09
N LEU A 85 -7.05 3.87 13.35
CA LEU A 85 -7.04 2.69 14.22
C LEU A 85 -8.45 2.29 14.67
N ALA A 86 -9.29 3.28 14.97
CA ALA A 86 -10.71 3.05 15.30
C ALA A 86 -11.50 2.53 14.09
N HIS A 87 -11.14 2.96 12.88
CA HIS A 87 -11.76 2.55 11.63
C HIS A 87 -10.70 2.12 10.61
N PRO A 88 -10.15 0.89 10.70
CA PRO A 88 -9.08 0.41 9.79
C PRO A 88 -9.43 0.57 8.31
N ILE A 89 -10.71 0.54 7.94
CA ILE A 89 -11.17 0.78 6.56
C ILE A 89 -10.71 2.12 5.96
N LEU A 90 -10.38 3.11 6.79
CA LEU A 90 -9.82 4.40 6.40
C LEU A 90 -8.35 4.32 5.98
N ILE A 91 -7.62 3.27 6.34
CA ILE A 91 -6.25 3.07 5.88
C ILE A 91 -6.29 2.66 4.41
N ASN A 92 -5.67 3.47 3.53
CA ASN A 92 -5.59 3.17 2.11
C ASN A 92 -4.64 1.99 1.85
N ARG A 93 -4.85 1.31 0.72
CA ARG A 93 -4.27 -0.01 0.44
C ARG A 93 -3.87 -0.19 -1.03
N PRO A 94 -2.97 -1.14 -1.32
CA PRO A 94 -2.12 -1.86 -0.37
C PRO A 94 -0.91 -1.02 0.06
N ILE A 95 -0.42 -1.24 1.28
CA ILE A 95 0.90 -0.78 1.72
C ILE A 95 1.85 -1.97 1.57
N VAL A 96 3.01 -1.75 0.96
CA VAL A 96 4.07 -2.76 0.83
C VAL A 96 5.34 -2.25 1.48
N GLU A 97 5.94 -3.08 2.33
CA GLU A 97 7.23 -2.84 2.97
C GLU A 97 8.25 -3.88 2.49
N THR A 98 9.45 -3.41 2.17
CA THR A 98 10.60 -4.21 1.76
C THR A 98 11.88 -3.59 2.31
N PRO A 99 13.02 -4.30 2.31
CA PRO A 99 14.34 -3.70 2.55
C PRO A 99 14.68 -2.50 1.66
N LYS A 100 14.07 -2.37 0.48
CA LYS A 100 14.29 -1.23 -0.44
C LYS A 100 13.44 0.00 -0.08
N GLY A 101 12.44 -0.16 0.79
CA GLY A 101 11.55 0.89 1.24
C GLY A 101 10.10 0.45 1.37
N THR A 102 9.25 1.41 1.74
CA THR A 102 7.82 1.22 1.97
C THR A 102 7.03 2.14 1.04
N ARG A 103 5.97 1.65 0.41
CA ARG A 103 5.07 2.48 -0.42
C ARG A 103 3.61 2.09 -0.27
N LEU A 104 2.74 3.09 -0.45
CA LEU A 104 1.34 2.91 -0.81
C LEU A 104 1.28 2.64 -2.32
N CYS A 105 1.08 1.38 -2.72
CA CYS A 105 1.15 0.97 -4.13
C CYS A 105 -0.13 1.31 -4.89
N ARG A 106 -0.30 2.61 -5.19
CA ARG A 106 -1.40 3.16 -5.98
C ARG A 106 -0.80 4.13 -7.02
N PRO A 107 -0.59 3.69 -8.27
CA PRO A 107 -1.08 2.44 -8.87
C PRO A 107 -0.30 1.19 -8.42
N SER A 108 -0.86 0.00 -8.69
CA SER A 108 -0.35 -1.29 -8.20
C SER A 108 1.12 -1.56 -8.54
N GLU A 109 1.54 -1.14 -9.73
CA GLU A 109 2.86 -1.31 -10.33
C GLU A 109 3.96 -0.51 -9.62
N ALA A 110 3.60 0.43 -8.73
CA ALA A 110 4.56 1.10 -7.86
C ALA A 110 5.32 0.12 -6.95
N VAL A 111 4.82 -1.12 -6.79
CA VAL A 111 5.53 -2.19 -6.06
C VAL A 111 6.79 -2.66 -6.79
N LEU A 112 6.88 -2.52 -8.11
CA LEU A 112 8.00 -3.03 -8.90
C LEU A 112 9.33 -2.38 -8.50
N ASP A 113 9.31 -1.11 -8.10
CA ASP A 113 10.47 -0.38 -7.57
C ASP A 113 10.98 -0.95 -6.23
N LEU A 114 10.15 -1.71 -5.51
CA LEU A 114 10.46 -2.28 -4.20
C LEU A 114 10.96 -3.72 -4.27
N LEU A 115 10.95 -4.35 -5.44
CA LEU A 115 11.30 -5.76 -5.61
C LEU A 115 12.75 -5.91 -6.12
N ASP A 116 13.40 -7.01 -5.74
CA ASP A 116 14.73 -7.34 -6.26
C ASP A 116 14.68 -7.89 -7.68
N ASN A 117 13.63 -8.63 -8.01
CA ASN A 117 13.45 -9.26 -9.32
C ASN A 117 12.11 -8.83 -9.96
N PRO A 118 11.88 -7.53 -10.22
CA PRO A 118 10.60 -7.06 -10.72
C PRO A 118 10.23 -7.77 -12.04
N VAL A 119 8.95 -8.10 -12.18
CA VAL A 119 8.44 -8.75 -13.39
C VAL A 119 8.56 -7.83 -14.59
N THR A 120 8.99 -8.35 -15.75
CA THR A 120 9.18 -7.54 -16.97
C THR A 120 7.86 -7.12 -17.60
N SER A 121 6.85 -7.98 -17.52
CA SER A 121 5.47 -7.70 -17.91
C SER A 121 4.47 -8.35 -16.95
N PHE A 122 3.33 -7.69 -16.78
CA PHE A 122 2.22 -8.19 -15.98
C PHE A 122 0.89 -7.74 -16.58
N VAL A 123 -0.09 -8.65 -16.66
CA VAL A 123 -1.45 -8.33 -17.11
C VAL A 123 -2.32 -8.18 -15.86
N LYS A 124 -2.85 -6.97 -15.62
CA LYS A 124 -3.77 -6.71 -14.52
C LYS A 124 -5.10 -7.44 -14.74
N GLU A 125 -5.87 -7.58 -13.67
CA GLU A 125 -7.22 -8.18 -13.72
C GLU A 125 -8.16 -7.52 -14.74
N ASP A 126 -7.98 -6.23 -15.03
CA ASP A 126 -8.78 -5.47 -16.02
C ASP A 126 -8.25 -5.60 -17.47
N GLY A 127 -7.18 -6.38 -17.68
CA GLY A 127 -6.53 -6.56 -18.99
C GLY A 127 -5.44 -5.53 -19.31
N GLU A 128 -5.26 -4.50 -18.48
CA GLU A 128 -4.18 -3.52 -18.62
C GLU A 128 -2.80 -4.21 -18.51
N ILE A 129 -1.91 -3.93 -19.45
CA ILE A 129 -0.55 -4.50 -19.47
C ILE A 129 0.42 -3.51 -18.84
N VAL A 130 1.04 -3.92 -17.73
CA VAL A 130 2.17 -3.23 -17.10
C VAL A 130 3.45 -3.78 -17.70
N THR A 131 4.37 -2.90 -18.07
CA THR A 131 5.74 -3.28 -18.44
C THR A 131 6.72 -2.45 -17.61
N THR A 132 7.72 -3.10 -17.02
CA THR A 132 8.82 -2.36 -16.40
C THR A 132 9.63 -1.74 -17.51
N LYS A 133 9.78 -0.41 -17.53
CA LYS A 133 10.76 0.21 -18.43
C LYS A 133 12.12 -0.38 -18.08
N SER A 134 12.73 -1.08 -19.04
CA SER A 134 14.13 -1.49 -18.98
C SER A 134 14.95 -0.29 -18.49
N VAL A 135 15.54 -0.39 -17.31
CA VAL A 135 16.65 0.49 -16.95
C VAL A 135 17.72 0.16 -17.98
N PRO A 136 18.17 1.10 -18.83
CA PRO A 136 19.23 0.80 -19.76
C PRO A 136 20.42 0.31 -18.95
N HIS A 137 20.86 -0.90 -19.25
CA HIS A 137 22.10 -1.47 -18.73
C HIS A 137 23.21 -0.49 -19.14
N ALA A 138 23.66 0.34 -18.20
CA ALA A 138 24.85 1.16 -18.41
C ALA A 138 26.03 0.18 -18.44
N GLY A 139 26.58 -0.03 -19.64
CA GLY A 139 27.79 -0.81 -19.88
C GLY A 139 29.05 -0.10 -19.40
#